data_AF-A0A101GD63-F1
#
_entry.id   AF-A0A101GD63-F1
#
_cell.length_a   1.000
_cell.length_b   1.000
_cell.length_c   1.000
_cell.angle_alpha   90.00
_cell.angle_beta   90.00
_cell.angle_gamma   90.00
#
_symmetry.space_group_name_H-M   'P 1'
#
loop_
_entity.id
_entity.type
_entity.pdbx_description
1 polymer ?
#
loop_
_entity_poly.entity_id
_entity_poly.type
_entity_poly.pdbx_seq_one_letter_code
_entity_poly.pdbx_strand_id
1 'polypeptide(L)'
;MRTPQHKGKVESHIDYVQNNALKGKRFGSLDEQNQYLAHWNKTWADTRIHGTTKRQVTRMFTEESPVLKALPQKPYAFFKIGTRKVSVMDSHIEVQGAYYPVSPQYMGQRVTVHYNSQSVKVYYQDVLIQHLSTIDKGHFHPDRSCLPALKTMDRNT
;
A
#
# COMPACT_ATOMS: atom_id res chain seq x y z
N MET A 1 -7.59 31.54 -14.48
CA MET A 1 -6.31 31.42 -13.75
C MET A 1 -6.11 29.95 -13.39
N ARG A 2 -5.05 29.29 -13.86
CA ARG A 2 -4.73 27.88 -13.53
C ARG A 2 -3.72 27.89 -12.39
N THR A 3 -4.09 27.34 -11.24
CA THR A 3 -3.28 27.34 -10.02
C THR A 3 -2.13 26.32 -10.13
N PRO A 4 -0.86 26.71 -9.91
CA PRO A 4 0.32 25.88 -10.12
C PRO A 4 0.78 25.16 -8.83
N GLN A 5 -0.15 24.59 -8.06
CA GLN A 5 0.21 23.78 -6.90
C GLN A 5 -0.07 22.30 -7.22
N HIS A 6 1.02 21.52 -7.23
CA HIS A 6 1.10 20.06 -7.16
C HIS A 6 1.29 19.17 -8.39
N LYS A 7 1.48 19.66 -9.63
CA LYS A 7 1.63 18.71 -10.76
C LYS A 7 2.59 19.02 -11.92
N GLY A 8 3.36 20.11 -11.91
CA GLY A 8 4.15 20.50 -13.09
C GLY A 8 5.32 19.58 -13.49
N LYS A 9 6.02 18.95 -12.53
CA LYS A 9 7.23 18.14 -12.85
C LYS A 9 6.93 16.67 -13.18
N VAL A 10 5.88 16.11 -12.58
CA VAL A 10 5.48 14.72 -12.85
C VAL A 10 4.73 14.64 -14.18
N GLU A 11 3.92 15.65 -14.51
CA GLU A 11 3.20 15.70 -15.80
C GLU A 11 4.15 15.79 -16.99
N SER A 12 5.24 16.56 -16.90
CA SER A 12 6.18 16.69 -18.03
C SER A 12 6.89 15.38 -18.41
N HIS A 13 7.12 14.48 -17.45
CA HIS A 13 7.66 13.15 -17.74
C HIS A 13 6.62 12.23 -18.39
N ILE A 14 5.36 12.29 -17.94
CA ILE A 14 4.26 11.53 -18.55
C ILE A 14 4.03 12.03 -19.98
N ASP A 15 3.97 13.33 -20.19
CA ASP A 15 3.84 13.96 -21.51
C ASP A 15 5.00 13.57 -22.42
N TYR A 16 6.22 13.48 -21.90
CA TYR A 16 7.38 13.05 -22.69
C TYR A 16 7.19 11.61 -23.20
N VAL A 17 6.83 10.67 -22.33
CA VAL A 17 6.60 9.27 -22.72
C VAL A 17 5.42 9.16 -23.69
N GLN A 18 4.31 9.84 -23.42
CA GLN A 18 3.14 9.82 -24.31
C GLN A 18 3.46 10.34 -25.71
N ASN A 19 4.18 11.47 -25.80
CA ASN A 19 4.46 12.10 -27.08
C ASN A 19 5.59 11.44 -27.87
N ASN A 20 6.57 10.82 -27.20
CA ASN A 20 7.80 10.32 -27.85
C ASN A 20 7.86 8.79 -27.94
N ALA A 21 7.25 8.07 -27.00
CA ALA A 21 7.22 6.61 -27.02
C ALA A 21 5.92 6.09 -27.64
N LEU A 22 4.77 6.60 -27.19
CA LEU A 22 3.47 5.98 -27.44
C LEU A 22 2.67 6.60 -28.60
N LYS A 23 2.96 7.85 -28.96
CA LYS A 23 2.19 8.59 -29.97
C LYS A 23 2.15 7.84 -31.30
N GLY A 24 0.94 7.60 -31.80
CA GLY A 24 0.70 6.92 -33.08
C GLY A 24 0.94 5.41 -33.07
N LYS A 25 1.21 4.80 -31.90
CA LYS A 25 1.38 3.35 -31.78
C LYS A 25 0.11 2.69 -31.24
N ARG A 26 -0.15 1.47 -31.71
CA ARG A 26 -1.19 0.58 -31.22
C ARG A 26 -0.54 -0.74 -30.85
N PHE A 27 -0.96 -1.31 -29.73
CA PHE A 27 -0.47 -2.59 -29.22
C PHE A 27 -1.65 -3.54 -29.10
N GLY A 28 -1.41 -4.82 -29.35
CA GLY A 28 -2.42 -5.88 -29.19
C GLY A 28 -2.61 -6.31 -27.74
N SER A 29 -1.69 -5.97 -26.85
CA SER A 29 -1.78 -6.27 -25.42
C SER A 29 -0.99 -5.29 -24.54
N LEU A 30 -1.29 -5.29 -23.23
CA LEU A 30 -0.50 -4.55 -22.23
C LEU A 30 0.93 -5.08 -22.11
N ASP A 31 1.13 -6.39 -22.27
CA ASP A 31 2.46 -6.99 -22.19
C ASP A 31 3.36 -6.50 -23.33
N GLU A 32 2.83 -6.49 -24.55
CA GLU A 32 3.52 -5.95 -25.73
C GLU A 32 3.89 -4.47 -25.55
N GLN A 33 2.96 -3.66 -25.02
CA GLN A 33 3.22 -2.26 -24.70
C GLN A 33 4.33 -2.11 -23.65
N ASN A 34 4.33 -2.93 -22.60
CA ASN A 34 5.35 -2.90 -21.55
C ASN A 34 6.73 -3.26 -22.09
N GLN A 35 6.82 -4.31 -22.91
CA GLN A 35 8.07 -4.70 -23.57
C GLN A 35 8.60 -3.59 -24.48
N TYR A 36 7.71 -2.98 -25.28
CA TYR A 36 8.05 -1.86 -26.14
C TYR A 36 8.59 -0.67 -25.32
N LEU A 37 7.90 -0.30 -24.23
CA LEU A 37 8.33 0.79 -23.36
C LEU A 37 9.67 0.51 -22.68
N ALA A 38 9.91 -0.73 -22.23
CA ALA A 38 11.19 -1.13 -21.65
C ALA A 38 12.34 -0.99 -22.67
N HIS A 39 12.13 -1.46 -23.89
CA HIS A 39 13.08 -1.28 -24.98
C HIS A 39 13.31 0.20 -25.29
N TRP A 40 12.23 0.98 -25.40
CA TRP A 40 12.32 2.39 -25.72
C TRP A 40 13.06 3.18 -24.63
N ASN A 41 12.82 2.86 -23.36
CA ASN A 41 13.46 3.51 -22.24
C ASN A 41 14.98 3.29 -22.29
N LYS A 42 15.40 2.03 -22.46
CA LYS A 42 16.81 1.63 -22.54
C LYS A 42 17.53 2.25 -23.73
N THR A 43 16.86 2.31 -24.89
CA THR A 43 17.50 2.75 -26.14
C THR A 43 17.56 4.26 -26.27
N TRP A 44 16.48 4.97 -25.93
CA TRP A 44 16.36 6.41 -26.20
C TRP A 44 16.21 7.27 -24.95
N ALA A 45 15.38 6.88 -23.99
CA ALA A 45 15.08 7.78 -22.87
C ALA A 45 16.23 7.89 -21.86
N ASP A 46 16.94 6.79 -21.61
CA ASP A 46 18.09 6.71 -20.70
C ASP A 46 19.33 7.39 -21.34
N THR A 47 19.48 7.24 -22.65
CA THR A 47 20.64 7.76 -23.41
C THR A 47 20.50 9.23 -23.82
N ARG A 48 19.32 9.84 -23.65
CA ARG A 48 19.10 11.24 -24.02
C ARG A 48 19.89 12.22 -23.17
N ILE A 49 20.22 13.36 -23.76
CA ILE A 49 20.72 14.53 -23.04
C ILE A 49 19.52 15.29 -22.48
N HIS A 50 19.43 15.42 -21.16
CA HIS A 50 18.31 16.07 -20.51
C HIS A 50 18.33 17.59 -20.73
N GLY A 51 17.18 18.17 -21.06
CA GLY A 51 17.07 19.56 -21.53
C GLY A 51 17.57 20.62 -20.55
N THR A 52 17.35 20.43 -19.25
CA THR A 52 17.77 21.38 -18.19
C THR A 52 19.18 21.12 -17.68
N THR A 53 19.46 19.90 -17.25
CA THR A 53 20.77 19.52 -16.70
C THR A 53 21.87 19.41 -17.76
N LYS A 54 21.51 19.33 -19.05
CA LYS A 54 22.44 19.19 -20.19
C LYS A 54 23.36 17.97 -20.08
N ARG A 55 22.93 16.95 -19.36
CA ARG A 55 23.69 15.72 -19.11
C ARG A 55 22.87 14.50 -19.53
N GLN A 56 23.56 13.41 -19.83
CA GLN A 56 22.91 12.13 -20.13
C GLN A 56 22.24 11.57 -18.87
N VAL A 57 20.99 11.11 -19.00
CA VAL A 57 20.18 10.64 -17.86
C VAL A 57 20.84 9.47 -17.14
N THR A 58 21.32 8.45 -17.87
CA THR A 58 22.01 7.30 -17.26
C THR A 58 23.23 7.72 -16.46
N ARG A 59 24.05 8.63 -17.00
CA ARG A 59 25.27 9.09 -16.33
C ARG A 59 24.95 9.79 -15.00
N MET A 60 23.92 10.64 -15.00
CA MET A 60 23.44 11.30 -13.80
C MET A 60 22.97 10.28 -12.75
N PHE A 61 22.18 9.29 -13.16
CA PHE A 61 21.72 8.24 -12.26
C PHE A 61 22.87 7.41 -11.66
N THR A 62 23.88 7.03 -12.45
CA THR A 62 25.05 6.28 -11.96
C THR A 62 25.83 7.06 -10.90
N GLU A 63 25.95 8.37 -11.04
CA GLU A 63 26.63 9.24 -10.06
C GLU A 63 25.83 9.40 -8.76
N GLU A 64 24.49 9.44 -8.84
CA GLU A 64 23.61 9.55 -7.68
C GLU A 64 23.38 8.22 -6.96
N SER A 65 23.39 7.10 -7.69
CA SER A 65 23.09 5.76 -7.17
C SER A 65 23.79 5.38 -5.85
N PRO A 66 25.10 5.65 -5.62
CA PRO A 66 25.76 5.25 -4.37
C PRO A 66 25.30 6.06 -3.14
N VAL A 67 24.70 7.23 -3.33
CA VAL A 67 24.19 8.07 -2.22
C VAL A 67 22.68 7.96 -2.03
N LEU A 68 22.00 7.16 -2.85
CA LEU A 68 20.56 6.87 -2.69
C LEU A 68 20.32 5.93 -1.51
N LYS A 69 19.17 6.12 -0.85
CA LYS A 69 18.70 5.16 0.17
C LYS A 69 18.42 3.81 -0.50
N ALA A 70 18.81 2.74 0.18
CA ALA A 70 18.47 1.38 -0.25
C ALA A 70 16.94 1.23 -0.39
N LEU A 71 16.53 0.40 -1.35
CA LEU A 71 15.12 0.07 -1.51
C LEU A 71 14.59 -0.58 -0.21
N PRO A 72 13.39 -0.23 0.24
CA PRO A 72 12.79 -0.88 1.39
C PRO A 72 12.64 -2.38 1.11
N GLN A 73 13.03 -3.22 2.07
CA GLN A 73 12.99 -4.69 1.93
C GLN A 73 11.56 -5.23 1.76
N LYS A 74 10.57 -4.47 2.25
CA LYS A 74 9.15 -4.83 2.15
C LYS A 74 8.43 -3.82 1.25
N PRO A 75 7.57 -4.28 0.33
CA PRO A 75 6.71 -3.39 -0.45
C PRO A 75 5.87 -2.49 0.44
N TYR A 76 5.49 -1.32 -0.08
CA TYR A 76 4.54 -0.46 0.60
C TYR A 76 3.18 -1.17 0.71
N ALA A 77 2.69 -1.33 1.93
CA ALA A 77 1.43 -2.00 2.20
C ALA A 77 0.26 -1.03 2.04
N PHE A 78 -0.63 -1.31 1.08
CA PHE A 78 -1.91 -0.63 0.97
C PHE A 78 -2.90 -1.24 1.94
N PHE A 79 -3.65 -0.39 2.64
CA PHE A 79 -4.68 -0.80 3.59
C PHE A 79 -6.04 -0.28 3.14
N LYS A 80 -7.06 -1.11 3.29
CA LYS A 80 -8.46 -0.68 3.30
C LYS A 80 -8.76 -0.14 4.70
N ILE A 81 -9.49 0.96 4.77
CA ILE A 81 -9.88 1.60 6.03
C ILE A 81 -11.38 1.38 6.22
N GLY A 82 -11.79 0.98 7.42
CA GLY A 82 -13.20 0.88 7.77
C GLY A 82 -13.44 1.01 9.27
N THR A 83 -14.66 1.39 9.66
CA THR A 83 -15.05 1.47 11.07
C THR A 83 -15.73 0.17 11.51
N ARG A 84 -15.42 -0.32 12.71
CA ARG A 84 -16.07 -1.48 13.33
C ARG A 84 -16.51 -1.15 14.76
N LYS A 85 -17.59 -1.77 15.21
CA LYS A 85 -18.01 -1.72 16.62
C LYS A 85 -17.46 -2.95 17.33
N VAL A 86 -16.79 -2.76 18.45
CA VAL A 86 -16.30 -3.87 19.27
C VAL A 86 -17.49 -4.54 19.97
N SER A 87 -17.61 -5.86 19.81
CA SER A 87 -18.67 -6.64 20.44
C SER A 87 -18.60 -6.54 21.96
N VAL A 88 -19.74 -6.25 22.59
CA VAL A 88 -19.86 -6.14 24.06
C VAL A 88 -19.83 -7.52 24.71
N MET A 89 -20.34 -8.54 24.02
CA MET A 89 -20.32 -9.92 24.50
C MET A 89 -18.93 -10.55 24.33
N ASP A 90 -18.30 -10.23 23.21
CA ASP A 90 -17.08 -10.76 22.65
C ASP A 90 -15.75 -10.24 23.14
N SER A 91 -15.70 -8.91 23.09
CA SER A 91 -14.50 -8.15 22.73
C SER A 91 -13.89 -8.45 21.35
N HIS A 92 -14.70 -8.74 20.33
CA HIS A 92 -14.22 -8.99 18.96
C HIS A 92 -14.73 -7.96 17.96
N ILE A 93 -13.99 -7.79 16.87
CA ILE A 93 -14.42 -7.09 15.65
C ILE A 93 -14.41 -8.06 14.46
N GLU A 94 -15.31 -7.85 13.51
CA GLU A 94 -15.33 -8.62 12.26
C GLU A 94 -14.64 -7.84 11.13
N VAL A 95 -13.70 -8.47 10.45
CA VAL A 95 -13.02 -7.94 9.27
C VAL A 95 -13.02 -9.02 8.19
N GLN A 96 -13.72 -8.76 7.07
CA GLN A 96 -13.84 -9.68 5.93
C GLN A 96 -14.32 -11.09 6.34
N GLY A 97 -15.28 -11.18 7.28
CA GLY A 97 -15.82 -12.44 7.77
C GLY A 97 -14.93 -13.18 8.77
N ALA A 98 -13.77 -12.64 9.15
CA ALA A 98 -12.92 -13.17 10.22
C ALA A 98 -13.01 -12.30 11.48
N TYR A 99 -12.81 -12.92 12.65
CA TYR A 99 -13.03 -12.27 13.95
C TYR A 99 -11.70 -12.01 14.68
N TYR A 100 -11.47 -10.76 15.07
CA TYR A 100 -10.23 -10.30 15.69
C TYR A 100 -10.51 -9.78 17.10
N PRO A 101 -9.78 -10.27 18.12
CA PRO A 101 -9.96 -9.82 19.48
C PRO A 101 -9.39 -8.42 19.66
N VAL A 102 -10.06 -7.64 20.51
CA VAL A 102 -9.70 -6.29 20.92
C VAL A 102 -9.81 -6.23 22.44
N SER A 103 -8.99 -5.43 23.12
CA SER A 103 -9.04 -5.32 24.57
C SER A 103 -10.45 -4.95 25.09
N PRO A 104 -10.95 -5.62 26.17
CA PRO A 104 -12.28 -5.37 26.74
C PRO A 104 -12.58 -3.92 27.10
N GLN A 105 -11.57 -3.11 27.40
CA GLN A 105 -11.75 -1.68 27.69
C GLN A 105 -12.41 -0.91 26.53
N TYR A 106 -12.38 -1.47 25.32
CA TYR A 106 -13.01 -0.89 24.13
C TYR A 106 -14.35 -1.54 23.75
N MET A 107 -14.92 -2.42 24.58
CA MET A 107 -16.24 -3.03 24.33
C MET A 107 -17.31 -1.97 24.06
N GLY A 108 -18.10 -2.17 23.01
CA GLY A 108 -19.16 -1.23 22.61
C GLY A 108 -18.66 0.01 21.86
N GLN A 109 -17.36 0.28 21.87
CA GLN A 109 -16.76 1.42 21.18
C GLN A 109 -16.65 1.19 19.68
N ARG A 110 -16.58 2.30 18.93
CA ARG A 110 -16.27 2.28 17.49
C ARG A 110 -14.77 2.49 17.30
N VAL A 111 -14.16 1.63 16.51
CA VAL A 111 -12.72 1.63 16.20
C VAL A 111 -12.51 1.74 14.70
N THR A 112 -11.41 2.37 14.30
CA THR A 112 -10.96 2.44 12.91
C THR A 112 -10.04 1.26 12.65
N VAL A 113 -10.27 0.55 11.56
CA VAL A 113 -9.54 -0.68 11.22
C VAL A 113 -8.89 -0.51 9.87
N HIS A 114 -7.58 -0.67 9.83
CA HIS A 114 -6.78 -0.71 8.62
C HIS A 114 -6.43 -2.17 8.34
N TYR A 115 -6.87 -2.72 7.21
CA TYR A 115 -6.67 -4.13 6.90
C TYR A 115 -6.30 -4.38 5.44
N ASN A 116 -5.54 -5.44 5.20
CA ASN A 116 -5.23 -5.95 3.86
C ASN A 116 -5.14 -7.49 3.91
N SER A 117 -4.46 -8.11 2.95
CA SER A 117 -4.28 -9.58 2.94
C SER A 117 -3.27 -10.09 3.95
N GLN A 118 -2.49 -9.22 4.59
CA GLN A 118 -1.38 -9.58 5.48
C GLN A 118 -1.66 -9.22 6.93
N SER A 119 -2.25 -8.05 7.21
CA SER A 119 -2.46 -7.59 8.58
C SER A 119 -3.73 -6.78 8.77
N VAL A 120 -4.18 -6.79 10.03
CA VAL A 120 -5.29 -6.02 10.58
C VAL A 120 -4.75 -5.16 11.71
N LYS A 121 -4.92 -3.84 11.59
CA LYS A 121 -4.56 -2.84 12.59
C LYS A 121 -5.80 -2.14 13.09
N VAL A 122 -5.97 -2.08 14.40
CA VAL A 122 -7.13 -1.48 15.05
C VAL A 122 -6.69 -0.22 15.78
N TYR A 123 -7.40 0.86 15.54
CA TYR A 123 -7.15 2.19 16.09
C TYR A 123 -8.36 2.69 16.86
N TYR A 124 -8.11 3.32 18.00
CA TYR A 124 -9.10 4.08 18.75
C TYR A 124 -8.55 5.49 18.96
N GLN A 125 -9.30 6.51 18.51
CA GLN A 125 -8.86 7.92 18.56
C GLN A 125 -7.43 8.11 18.00
N ASP A 126 -7.17 7.52 16.82
CA ASP A 126 -5.87 7.54 16.11
C ASP A 126 -4.69 6.85 16.83
N VAL A 127 -4.92 6.22 17.99
CA VAL A 127 -3.94 5.40 18.69
C VAL A 127 -4.08 3.94 18.26
N LEU A 128 -2.97 3.30 17.86
CA LEU A 128 -2.94 1.87 17.55
C LEU A 128 -3.12 1.06 18.83
N ILE A 129 -4.20 0.28 18.90
CA ILE A 129 -4.55 -0.52 20.08
C ILE A 129 -4.38 -2.03 19.85
N GLN A 130 -4.33 -2.47 18.60
CA GLN A 130 -4.13 -3.88 18.25
C GLN A 130 -3.52 -4.02 16.84
N HIS A 131 -2.61 -4.97 16.65
CA HIS A 131 -2.05 -5.32 15.34
C HIS A 131 -1.90 -6.84 15.24
N LEU A 132 -2.57 -7.43 14.25
CA LEU A 132 -2.66 -8.89 14.06
C LEU A 132 -2.42 -9.25 12.59
N SER A 133 -2.04 -10.50 12.33
CA SER A 133 -2.03 -11.06 10.98
C SER A 133 -3.45 -11.31 10.47
N THR A 134 -3.66 -11.19 9.16
CA THR A 134 -4.96 -11.56 8.57
C THR A 134 -5.14 -13.08 8.59
N ILE A 135 -6.36 -13.53 8.86
CA ILE A 135 -6.76 -14.95 8.87
C ILE A 135 -7.96 -15.18 7.94
N ASP A 136 -8.23 -16.44 7.64
CA ASP A 136 -9.35 -16.85 6.80
C ASP A 136 -10.71 -16.53 7.42
N LYS A 137 -11.69 -16.26 6.55
CA LYS A 137 -13.08 -16.01 6.94
C LYS A 137 -13.65 -17.18 7.76
N GLY A 138 -14.55 -16.88 8.68
CA GLY A 138 -15.19 -17.86 9.56
C GLY A 138 -14.36 -18.25 10.79
N HIS A 139 -13.10 -17.80 10.87
CA HIS A 139 -12.23 -18.11 12.00
C HIS A 139 -12.08 -16.93 12.97
N PHE A 140 -11.80 -17.27 14.22
CA PHE A 140 -11.34 -16.34 15.25
C PHE A 140 -9.82 -16.32 15.26
N HIS A 141 -9.22 -15.13 15.37
CA HIS A 141 -7.78 -14.99 15.42
C HIS A 141 -7.21 -15.76 16.64
N PRO A 142 -6.12 -16.52 16.46
CA PRO A 142 -5.58 -17.39 17.52
C PRO A 142 -4.96 -16.60 18.67
N ASP A 143 -4.33 -15.46 18.37
CA ASP A 143 -3.80 -14.56 19.39
C ASP A 143 -4.94 -13.84 20.11
N ARG A 144 -5.21 -14.27 21.35
CA ARG A 144 -6.21 -13.73 22.26
C ARG A 144 -5.58 -13.11 23.51
N SER A 145 -4.29 -12.77 23.47
CA SER A 145 -3.54 -12.22 24.61
C SER A 145 -4.14 -10.93 25.19
N CYS A 146 -4.92 -10.18 24.40
CA CYS A 146 -5.62 -8.98 24.84
C CYS A 146 -6.94 -9.25 25.60
N LEU A 147 -7.38 -10.51 25.70
CA LEU A 147 -8.57 -10.94 26.43
C LEU A 147 -8.20 -11.47 27.83
N PRO A 148 -9.07 -11.31 28.84
CA PRO A 148 -8.84 -11.82 30.19
C PRO A 148 -8.93 -13.36 30.21
N ALA A 149 -8.16 -13.99 31.10
CA ALA A 149 -8.03 -15.46 31.19
C ALA A 149 -9.36 -16.22 31.35
N LEU A 150 -10.39 -15.58 31.90
CA LEU A 150 -11.72 -16.16 32.10
C LEU A 150 -12.54 -16.35 30.82
N LYS A 151 -12.04 -15.89 29.67
CA LYS A 151 -12.71 -15.97 28.36
C LYS A 151 -11.99 -16.86 27.35
N THR A 152 -10.92 -17.54 27.76
CA THR A 152 -10.15 -18.45 26.93
C THR A 152 -10.79 -19.84 26.83
N MET A 153 -11.87 -20.11 27.57
CA MET A 153 -12.52 -21.43 27.56
C MET A 153 -13.39 -21.64 26.31
N ASP A 154 -13.16 -22.79 25.69
CA ASP A 154 -13.70 -23.26 24.43
C ASP A 154 -15.23 -23.18 24.32
N ARG A 155 -15.70 -22.72 23.15
CA ARG A 155 -17.06 -23.00 22.67
C ARG A 155 -16.95 -23.79 21.37
N ASN A 156 -16.49 -25.04 21.52
CA ASN A 156 -16.77 -26.11 20.57
C ASN A 156 -17.59 -27.16 21.34
N THR A 157 -18.91 -27.01 21.29
CA THR A 157 -19.88 -28.11 21.42
C THR A 157 -21.04 -27.79 20.51
#